data_AF-A0A257XS44-F1
#
_entry.id   AF-A0A257XS44-F1
#
_cell.length_a   1.000
_cell.length_b   1.000
_cell.length_c   1.000
_cell.angle_alpha   90.00
_cell.angle_beta   90.00
_cell.angle_gamma   90.00
#
_symmetry.space_group_name_H-M   'P 1'
#
loop_
_entity.id
_entity.type
_entity.pdbx_description
1 polymer ?
#
loop_
_entity_poly.entity_id
_entity_poly.type
_entity_poly.pdbx_seq_one_letter_code
_entity_poly.pdbx_strand_id
1 'polypeptide(L)'
;MDQRVDQGLSPYRTFTREAWALLRKDTPMPLRTDEIARLQGLNDRLSLNEVEEIYLPLSRLLSLYVEATQELFRAMSNFLDH
;
A
#
# COMPACT_ATOMS: atom_id res chain seq x y z
N MET A 1 5.46 -8.64 29.18
CA MET A 1 4.21 -8.03 28.72
C MET A 1 3.65 -8.94 27.66
N ASP A 2 2.70 -9.79 28.05
CA ASP A 2 2.07 -10.80 27.21
C ASP A 2 1.14 -10.14 26.18
N GLN A 3 1.54 -10.20 24.91
CA GLN A 3 0.61 -9.94 23.82
C GLN A 3 -0.21 -11.21 23.60
N ARG A 4 -1.41 -11.25 24.17
CA ARG A 4 -2.45 -12.19 23.76
C ARG A 4 -2.77 -11.87 22.30
N VAL A 5 -2.15 -12.58 21.38
CA VAL A 5 -2.57 -12.57 19.97
C VAL A 5 -3.94 -13.20 19.96
N ASP A 6 -4.96 -12.38 19.81
CA ASP A 6 -6.35 -12.80 19.69
C ASP A 6 -6.50 -13.56 18.37
N GLN A 7 -6.32 -14.90 18.43
CA GLN A 7 -6.32 -15.82 17.30
C GLN A 7 -7.76 -16.11 16.79
N GLY A 8 -8.62 -15.10 16.74
CA GLY A 8 -10.01 -15.26 16.31
C GLY A 8 -10.69 -13.96 15.93
N LEU A 9 -10.59 -13.60 14.65
CA LEU A 9 -11.43 -12.59 13.96
C LEU A 9 -11.22 -11.12 14.37
N SER A 10 -9.99 -10.60 14.28
CA SER A 10 -9.78 -9.16 14.14
C SER A 10 -10.09 -8.72 12.70
N PRO A 11 -10.88 -7.65 12.47
CA PRO A 11 -11.08 -7.08 11.12
C PRO A 11 -9.81 -6.40 10.58
N TYR A 12 -8.82 -6.17 11.46
CA TYR A 12 -7.53 -5.60 11.10
C TYR A 12 -6.47 -6.68 10.98
N ARG A 13 -5.66 -6.60 9.91
CA ARG A 13 -4.43 -7.38 9.77
C ARG A 13 -3.25 -6.58 10.31
N THR A 14 -2.54 -7.18 11.26
CA THR A 14 -1.35 -6.58 11.88
C THR A 14 -0.09 -7.15 11.24
N PHE A 15 0.86 -6.29 10.92
CA PHE A 15 2.15 -6.68 10.34
C PHE A 15 3.29 -6.08 11.15
N THR A 16 4.41 -6.80 11.26
CA THR A 16 5.68 -6.19 11.65
C THR A 16 6.21 -5.33 10.50
N ARG A 17 7.11 -4.38 10.79
CA ARG A 17 7.72 -3.53 9.75
C ARG A 17 8.37 -4.38 8.64
N GLU A 18 9.11 -5.41 9.03
CA GLU A 18 9.79 -6.32 8.10
C GLU A 18 8.78 -7.08 7.22
N ALA A 19 7.71 -7.62 7.82
CA ALA A 19 6.66 -8.32 7.08
C ALA A 19 5.92 -7.38 6.12
N TRP A 20 5.66 -6.14 6.53
CA TRP A 20 5.03 -5.12 5.69
C TRP A 20 5.90 -4.74 4.49
N ALA A 21 7.20 -4.50 4.72
CA ALA A 21 8.15 -4.16 3.66
C ALA A 21 8.28 -5.28 2.61
N LEU A 22 8.14 -6.55 3.02
CA LEU A 22 8.17 -7.70 2.11
C LEU A 22 6.96 -7.79 1.17
N LEU A 23 5.83 -7.15 1.49
CA LEU A 23 4.64 -7.11 0.61
C LEU A 23 4.92 -6.37 -0.71
N ARG A 24 6.05 -5.67 -0.80
CA ARG A 24 6.61 -5.12 -2.05
C ARG A 24 7.00 -6.18 -3.07
N LYS A 25 7.46 -7.37 -2.63
CA LYS A 25 8.31 -8.27 -3.44
C LYS A 25 7.71 -8.72 -4.77
N ASP A 26 6.39 -8.74 -4.92
CA ASP A 26 5.72 -9.33 -6.08
C ASP A 26 5.29 -8.32 -7.16
N THR A 27 5.79 -7.07 -7.14
CA THR A 27 5.37 -6.07 -8.15
C THR A 27 6.55 -5.27 -8.72
N PRO A 28 6.64 -5.09 -10.06
CA PRO A 28 7.60 -4.17 -10.67
C PRO A 28 7.34 -2.75 -10.17
N MET A 29 8.39 -2.10 -9.69
CA MET A 29 8.38 -0.76 -9.12
C MET A 29 7.83 0.29 -10.11
N PRO A 30 6.62 0.88 -9.89
CA PRO A 30 6.11 1.93 -10.76
C PRO A 30 6.67 3.32 -10.40
N LEU A 31 7.15 3.49 -9.16
CA LEU A 31 7.74 4.73 -8.66
C LEU A 31 9.23 4.74 -9.00
N ARG A 32 9.60 5.57 -9.97
CA ARG A 32 11.00 5.76 -10.33
C ARG A 32 11.69 6.52 -9.18
N THR A 33 12.92 6.15 -8.84
CA THR A 33 13.69 6.70 -7.69
C THR A 33 13.74 8.25 -7.68
N ASP A 34 13.57 8.89 -8.84
CA ASP A 34 13.49 10.34 -9.01
C ASP A 34 12.19 10.99 -8.49
N GLU A 35 11.07 10.27 -8.45
CA GLU A 35 9.83 10.77 -7.82
C GLU A 35 9.96 10.80 -6.30
N ILE A 36 10.67 9.81 -5.73
CA ILE A 36 10.99 9.76 -4.30
C ILE A 36 11.96 10.90 -3.94
N ALA A 37 12.98 11.16 -4.77
CA ALA A 37 13.91 12.27 -4.56
C ALA A 37 13.22 13.65 -4.58
N ARG A 38 12.16 13.84 -5.38
CA ARG A 38 11.35 15.07 -5.36
C ARG A 38 10.59 15.27 -4.05
N LEU A 39 10.16 14.19 -3.40
CA LEU A 39 9.49 14.25 -2.10
C LEU A 39 10.48 14.56 -0.96
N GLN A 40 11.76 14.18 -1.09
CA GLN A 40 12.79 14.48 -0.10
C GLN A 40 13.14 15.97 0.00
N GLY A 41 13.12 16.71 -1.11
CA GLY A 41 13.47 18.14 -1.12
C GLY A 41 12.55 19.04 -0.29
N LEU A 42 11.42 18.53 0.19
CA LEU A 42 10.43 19.25 1.00
C LEU A 42 10.47 18.86 2.49
N ASN A 43 11.10 17.75 2.87
CA ASN A 43 11.03 17.24 4.23
C ASN A 43 12.31 16.48 4.60
N ASP A 44 13.30 17.18 5.17
CA ASP A 44 14.60 16.66 5.65
C ASP A 44 14.50 15.48 6.65
N ARG A 45 13.29 15.11 7.08
CA ARG A 45 13.04 14.04 8.08
C ARG A 45 12.60 12.71 7.48
N LEU A 46 12.30 12.63 6.19
CA LEU A 46 11.82 11.39 5.58
C LEU A 46 13.00 10.60 5.00
N SER A 47 13.44 9.57 5.73
CA SER A 47 14.50 8.69 5.25
C SER A 47 14.04 7.90 4.03
N LEU A 48 14.91 7.71 3.03
CA LEU A 48 14.62 6.89 1.85
C LEU A 48 14.14 5.48 2.23
N ASN A 49 14.76 4.90 3.25
CA ASN A 49 14.40 3.57 3.76
C ASN A 49 12.96 3.55 4.29
N GLU A 50 12.49 4.60 4.96
CA GLU A 50 11.11 4.65 5.44
C GLU A 50 10.09 4.82 4.29
N VAL A 51 10.44 5.60 3.27
CA VAL A 51 9.62 5.69 2.04
C VAL A 51 9.47 4.31 1.40
N GLU A 52 10.59 3.60 1.26
CA GLU A 52 10.63 2.31 0.59
C GLU A 52 9.94 1.20 1.40
N GLU A 53 10.12 1.18 2.73
CA GLU A 53 9.62 0.11 3.59
C GLU A 53 8.17 0.31 4.03
N ILE A 54 7.70 1.54 4.18
CA ILE A 54 6.37 1.84 4.76
C ILE A 54 5.42 2.41 3.71
N TYR A 55 5.83 3.51 3.08
CA TYR A 55 4.92 4.30 2.24
C TYR A 55 4.69 3.68 0.87
N LEU A 56 5.72 3.08 0.27
CA LEU A 56 5.60 2.45 -1.05
C LEU A 56 4.63 1.24 -1.03
N PRO A 57 4.72 0.28 -0.09
CA PRO A 57 3.71 -0.78 0.03
C PRO A 57 2.31 -0.24 0.33
N LEU A 58 2.19 0.84 1.11
CA LEU A 58 0.90 1.47 1.43
C LEU A 58 0.25 2.11 0.20
N SER A 59 1.01 2.91 -0.55
CA SER A 59 0.53 3.51 -1.81
C SER A 59 0.07 2.44 -2.79
N ARG A 60 0.80 1.33 -2.90
CA ARG A 60 0.40 0.20 -3.75
C ARG A 60 -0.91 -0.43 -3.28
N LEU A 61 -1.08 -0.65 -1.98
CA LEU A 61 -2.33 -1.16 -1.44
C LEU A 61 -3.51 -0.25 -1.81
N LEU A 62 -3.35 1.06 -1.65
CA LEU A 62 -4.37 2.04 -2.03
C LEU A 62 -4.65 2.03 -3.54
N SER A 63 -3.62 1.93 -4.39
CA SER A 63 -3.80 1.79 -5.84
C SER A 63 -4.62 0.55 -6.19
N LEU A 64 -4.38 -0.59 -5.55
CA LEU A 64 -5.18 -1.82 -5.77
C LEU A 64 -6.65 -1.62 -5.40
N TYR A 65 -6.94 -0.92 -4.30
CA TYR A 65 -8.33 -0.59 -3.93
C TYR A 65 -9.00 0.32 -4.95
N VAL A 66 -8.27 1.31 -5.46
CA VAL A 66 -8.76 2.25 -6.48
C VAL A 66 -9.04 1.50 -7.78
N GLU A 67 -8.10 0.68 -8.26
CA GLU A 67 -8.22 -0.15 -9.47
C GLU A 67 -9.46 -1.05 -9.37
N ALA A 68 -9.59 -1.83 -8.30
CA ALA A 68 -10.72 -2.72 -8.09
C ALA A 68 -12.06 -1.97 -8.02
N THR A 69 -12.09 -0.79 -7.37
CA THR A 69 -13.31 0.03 -7.30
C THR A 69 -13.70 0.59 -8.66
N GLN A 70 -12.71 1.02 -9.46
CA GLN A 70 -12.94 1.51 -10.83
C GLN A 70 -13.44 0.39 -11.75
N GLU A 71 -12.86 -0.81 -11.65
CA GLU A 71 -13.33 -1.98 -12.40
C GLU A 71 -14.76 -2.35 -12.05
N LEU A 72 -15.09 -2.39 -10.75
CA LEU A 72 -16.44 -2.64 -10.27
C LEU A 72 -17.43 -1.60 -10.79
N PHE A 73 -17.06 -0.30 -10.72
CA PHE A 73 -17.89 0.78 -11.24
C PHE A 73 -18.16 0.62 -12.74
N ARG A 74 -17.12 0.35 -13.55
CA ARG A 74 -17.26 0.12 -14.99
C ARG A 74 -18.18 -1.05 -15.30
N ALA A 75 -18.03 -2.17 -14.57
CA ALA A 75 -18.89 -3.33 -14.75
C ALA A 75 -20.36 -3.02 -14.43
N MET A 76 -20.62 -2.26 -13.36
CA MET A 76 -21.96 -1.83 -12.96
C MET A 76 -22.58 -0.86 -13.97
N SER A 77 -21.84 0.14 -14.44
CA SER A 77 -22.32 1.06 -15.48
C SER A 77 -22.68 0.30 -16.76
N ASN A 78 -21.82 -0.60 -17.23
CA ASN A 78 -22.09 -1.41 -18.42
C ASN A 78 -23.35 -2.27 -18.28
N PHE A 79 -23.65 -2.77 -17.07
CA PHE A 79 -24.86 -3.55 -16.80
C PHE A 79 -26.13 -2.70 -16.79
N LEU A 80 -26.06 -1.46 -16.27
CA LEU A 80 -27.22 -0.57 -16.14
C LEU A 80 -27.52 0.27 -17.39
N ASP A 81 -26.53 0.46 -18.27
CA ASP A 81 -26.69 1.13 -19.56
C ASP A 81 -27.19 0.17 -20.68
N HIS A 82 -27.61 -1.04 -20.32
CA HIS A 82 -28.39 -1.99 -21.13
C HIS A 82 -29.77 -2.22 -20.51
#